data_AF-A0A2N3R5T8-F1
#
_entry.id   AF-A0A2N3R5T8-F1
#
_cell.length_a   1.000
_cell.length_b   1.000
_cell.length_c   1.000
_cell.angle_alpha   90.00
_cell.angle_beta   90.00
_cell.angle_gamma   90.00
#
_symmetry.space_group_name_H-M   'P 1'
#
loop_
_entity.id
_entity.type
_entity.pdbx_description
1 polymer ?
#
loop_
_entity_poly.entity_id
_entity_poly.type
_entity_poly.pdbx_seq_one_letter_code
_entity_poly.pdbx_strand_id
1 'polypeptide(L)'
;MTNNYHDSTSSLAELVGEYARRIDRVNHEHAVDVLRNLGSGEPMMALGTGIFYAREDGIDVPPDMLAQTGAELDSEDGYALETYRDLMKKSRAIA
;
A
#
# COMPACT_ATOMS: atom_id res chain seq x y z
N MET A 1 -17.28 -29.56 -0.80
CA MET A 1 -16.95 -28.29 -1.49
C MET A 1 -16.63 -27.27 -0.41
N THR A 2 -15.36 -27.16 -0.04
CA THR A 2 -14.88 -26.10 0.85
C THR A 2 -14.75 -24.85 0.00
N ASN A 3 -15.67 -23.89 0.17
CA ASN A 3 -15.57 -22.60 -0.48
C ASN A 3 -14.27 -21.93 -0.01
N ASN A 4 -13.32 -21.77 -0.93
CA ASN A 4 -12.12 -20.98 -0.77
C ASN A 4 -12.51 -19.49 -0.66
N TYR A 5 -13.08 -19.10 0.47
CA TYR A 5 -13.08 -17.71 0.92
C TYR A 5 -11.64 -17.41 1.37
N HIS A 6 -10.73 -17.31 0.41
CA HIS A 6 -9.35 -16.92 0.66
C HIS A 6 -9.37 -15.41 0.92
N ASP A 7 -9.72 -15.06 2.15
CA ASP A 7 -9.01 -14.09 2.99
C ASP A 7 -8.45 -12.83 2.30
N SER A 8 -9.25 -12.15 1.47
CA SER A 8 -8.87 -10.86 0.84
C SER A 8 -8.47 -9.81 1.88
N THR A 9 -9.00 -9.91 3.10
CA THR A 9 -8.61 -9.10 4.25
C THR A 9 -7.20 -9.41 4.75
N SER A 10 -6.76 -10.67 4.73
CA SER A 10 -5.39 -11.04 5.10
C SER A 10 -4.38 -10.60 4.04
N SER A 11 -4.72 -10.71 2.75
CA SER A 11 -3.81 -10.23 1.67
C SER A 11 -3.60 -8.71 1.71
N LEU A 12 -4.67 -7.94 1.98
CA LEU A 12 -4.57 -6.49 2.10
C LEU A 12 -3.78 -6.08 3.36
N ALA A 13 -4.04 -6.72 4.50
CA ALA A 13 -3.29 -6.43 5.73
C ALA A 13 -1.79 -6.77 5.59
N GLU A 14 -1.45 -7.85 4.89
CA GLU A 14 -0.06 -8.20 4.57
C GLU A 14 0.61 -7.17 3.67
N LEU A 15 -0.10 -6.70 2.62
CA LEU A 15 0.37 -5.65 1.73
C LEU A 15 0.66 -4.34 2.50
N VAL A 16 -0.30 -3.90 3.33
CA VAL A 16 -0.15 -2.70 4.18
C VAL A 16 1.00 -2.88 5.17
N GLY A 17 1.15 -4.07 5.76
CA GLY A 17 2.24 -4.39 6.67
C GLY A 17 3.62 -4.35 6.00
N GLU A 18 3.72 -4.69 4.72
CA GLU A 18 4.97 -4.56 3.96
C GLU A 18 5.27 -3.09 3.59
N TYR A 19 4.25 -2.28 3.26
CA TYR A 19 4.43 -0.83 3.14
C TYR A 19 4.99 -0.24 4.44
N ALA A 20 4.36 -0.52 5.58
CA ALA A 20 4.82 -0.04 6.88
C ALA A 20 6.27 -0.46 7.18
N ARG A 21 6.65 -1.72 6.92
CA ARG A 21 8.02 -2.22 7.12
C ARG A 21 9.06 -1.49 6.26
N ARG A 22 8.71 -1.09 5.04
CA ARG A 22 9.62 -0.34 4.16
C ARG A 22 9.73 1.11 4.60
N ILE A 23 8.60 1.71 4.96
CA ILE A 23 8.52 3.07 5.51
C ILE A 23 9.33 3.18 6.79
N ASP A 24 9.24 2.20 7.69
CA ASP A 24 9.93 2.19 8.97
C ASP A 24 11.46 2.30 8.86
N ARG A 25 12.03 1.80 7.75
CA ARG A 25 13.48 1.91 7.48
C ARG A 25 13.94 3.33 7.18
N VAL A 26 13.01 4.22 6.81
CA VAL A 26 13.27 5.60 6.40
C VAL A 26 12.65 6.59 7.37
N ASN A 27 11.41 6.36 7.78
CA ASN A 27 10.62 7.22 8.65
C ASN A 27 9.68 6.39 9.56
N HIS A 28 10.09 6.24 10.83
CA HIS A 28 9.32 5.48 11.82
C HIS A 28 7.93 6.08 12.10
N GLU A 29 7.80 7.41 12.11
CA GLU A 29 6.53 8.07 12.44
C GLU A 29 5.47 7.79 11.37
N HIS A 30 5.86 7.84 10.09
CA HIS A 30 4.98 7.47 8.97
C HIS A 30 4.56 6.01 9.04
N ALA A 31 5.48 5.10 9.39
CA ALA A 31 5.17 3.68 9.53
C ALA A 31 4.17 3.41 10.65
N VAL A 32 4.32 4.10 11.80
CA VAL A 32 3.38 4.00 12.92
C VAL A 32 1.99 4.50 12.51
N ASP A 33 1.89 5.57 11.72
CA ASP A 33 0.59 6.06 11.25
C ASP A 33 -0.12 5.05 10.34
N VAL A 34 0.60 4.42 9.41
CA VAL A 34 0.07 3.33 8.56
C VAL A 34 -0.44 2.18 9.42
N LEU A 35 0.35 1.72 10.39
CA LEU A 35 -0.03 0.61 11.28
C LEU A 35 -1.20 0.98 12.19
N ARG A 36 -1.32 2.24 12.58
CA ARG A 36 -2.46 2.75 13.35
C ARG A 36 -3.75 2.67 12.56
N ASN A 37 -3.74 3.09 11.29
CA ASN A 37 -4.89 2.98 10.39
C ASN A 37 -5.24 1.51 10.09
N LEU A 38 -4.25 0.63 10.02
CA LEU A 38 -4.50 -0.81 9.88
C LEU A 38 -5.16 -1.38 11.16
N GLY A 39 -4.63 -1.00 12.32
CA GLY A 39 -5.12 -1.44 13.63
C GLY A 39 -6.50 -0.89 14.02
N SER A 40 -6.97 0.19 13.39
CA SER A 40 -8.34 0.69 13.55
C SER A 40 -9.37 -0.10 12.75
N GLY A 41 -8.95 -1.07 11.93
CA GLY A 41 -9.83 -1.84 11.07
C GLY A 41 -10.16 -1.15 9.75
N GLU A 42 -9.35 -0.17 9.32
CA GLU A 42 -9.52 0.59 8.09
C GLU A 42 -8.38 0.28 7.09
N PRO A 43 -8.28 -0.96 6.56
CA PRO A 43 -7.12 -1.40 5.79
C PRO A 43 -6.98 -0.67 4.44
N MET A 44 -8.07 -0.20 3.83
CA MET A 44 -8.00 0.64 2.62
C MET A 44 -7.44 2.03 2.91
N MET A 45 -7.81 2.63 4.05
CA MET A 45 -7.22 3.90 4.48
C MET A 45 -5.74 3.71 4.77
N ALA A 46 -5.37 2.63 5.46
CA ALA A 46 -3.98 2.29 5.74
C ALA A 46 -3.16 2.07 4.46
N LEU A 47 -3.74 1.41 3.45
CA LEU A 47 -3.12 1.26 2.13
C LEU A 47 -2.90 2.62 1.47
N GLY A 48 -3.92 3.48 1.42
CA GLY A 48 -3.78 4.84 0.87
C GLY A 48 -2.69 5.65 1.55
N THR A 49 -2.65 5.63 2.89
CA THR A 49 -1.59 6.27 3.69
C THR A 49 -0.22 5.68 3.39
N GLY A 50 -0.10 4.35 3.29
CA GLY A 50 1.16 3.67 3.01
C GLY A 50 1.73 4.01 1.63
N ILE A 51 0.90 4.03 0.59
CA ILE A 51 1.34 4.41 -0.76
C ILE A 51 1.76 5.89 -0.79
N PHE A 52 1.00 6.76 -0.10
CA PHE A 52 1.30 8.19 0.01
C PHE A 52 2.68 8.42 0.63
N TYR A 53 2.95 7.81 1.78
CA TYR A 53 4.25 7.94 2.43
C TYR A 53 5.38 7.28 1.65
N ALA A 54 5.14 6.15 1.00
CA ALA A 54 6.15 5.56 0.11
C ALA A 54 6.56 6.51 -1.02
N ARG A 55 5.62 7.27 -1.58
CA ARG A 55 5.91 8.31 -2.59
C ARG A 55 6.65 9.50 -1.97
N GLU A 56 6.19 9.99 -0.82
CA GLU A 56 6.75 11.16 -0.12
C GLU A 56 8.19 10.90 0.33
N ASP A 57 8.44 9.76 0.96
CA ASP A 57 9.74 9.36 1.50
C ASP A 57 10.68 8.80 0.42
N GLY A 58 10.24 8.74 -0.84
CA GLY A 58 11.06 8.28 -1.97
C GLY A 58 11.42 6.79 -1.91
N ILE A 59 10.56 5.98 -1.31
CA ILE A 59 10.76 4.54 -1.13
C ILE A 59 10.62 3.82 -2.47
N ASP A 60 11.56 2.93 -2.75
CA ASP A 60 11.46 2.02 -3.88
C ASP A 60 10.45 0.90 -3.57
N VAL A 61 9.29 0.99 -4.21
CA VAL A 61 8.20 0.01 -4.09
C VAL A 61 8.31 -1.00 -5.22
N PRO A 62 8.47 -2.31 -4.91
CA PRO A 62 8.63 -3.35 -5.92
C PRO A 62 7.44 -3.41 -6.89
N PRO A 63 7.67 -3.75 -8.17
CA PRO A 63 6.61 -3.89 -9.17
C PRO A 63 5.47 -4.84 -8.75
N ASP A 64 5.79 -5.95 -8.09
CA ASP A 64 4.78 -6.91 -7.63
C ASP A 64 3.87 -6.33 -6.54
N MET A 65 4.43 -5.54 -5.62
CA MET A 65 3.64 -4.83 -4.62
C MET A 65 2.77 -3.73 -5.25
N LEU A 66 3.29 -3.02 -6.25
CA LEU A 66 2.51 -2.05 -7.01
C LEU A 66 1.37 -2.75 -7.78
N ALA A 67 1.62 -3.92 -8.36
CA ALA A 67 0.58 -4.70 -9.04
C ALA A 67 -0.53 -5.13 -8.06
N GLN A 68 -0.17 -5.61 -6.87
CA GLN A 68 -1.13 -5.94 -5.81
C GLN A 68 -1.90 -4.68 -5.36
N THR A 69 -1.19 -3.57 -5.15
CA THR A 69 -1.80 -2.28 -4.81
C THR A 69 -2.85 -1.87 -5.84
N GLY A 70 -2.53 -1.96 -7.13
CA GLY A 70 -3.47 -1.63 -8.20
C GLY A 70 -4.67 -2.58 -8.31
N ALA A 71 -4.59 -3.79 -7.74
CA ALA A 71 -5.72 -4.72 -7.67
C ALA A 71 -6.69 -4.40 -6.52
N GLU A 72 -6.20 -3.72 -5.48
CA GLU A 72 -6.99 -3.29 -4.32
C GLU A 72 -7.67 -1.93 -4.56
N LEU A 73 -7.08 -1.07 -5.39
CA LEU A 73 -7.60 0.29 -5.64
C LEU A 73 -8.70 0.33 -6.69
N ASP A 74 -9.74 1.13 -6.42
CA ASP A 74 -10.82 1.47 -7.35
C ASP A 74 -10.74 2.94 -7.84
N SER A 75 -11.74 3.37 -8.62
CA SER A 75 -11.81 4.73 -9.15
C SER A 75 -12.18 5.81 -8.12
N GLU A 76 -12.75 5.41 -6.98
CA GLU A 76 -13.21 6.28 -5.89
C GLU A 76 -12.09 6.56 -4.87
N ASP A 77 -11.02 5.77 -4.87
CA ASP A 77 -9.83 5.91 -4.01
C ASP A 77 -9.00 7.19 -4.23
N GLY A 78 -9.46 8.11 -5.09
CA GLY A 78 -9.02 9.51 -5.17
C GLY A 78 -7.50 9.72 -5.09
N TYR A 79 -7.02 10.19 -3.93
CA TYR A 79 -5.61 10.51 -3.71
C TYR A 79 -4.70 9.27 -3.72
N ALA A 80 -5.18 8.12 -3.24
CA ALA A 80 -4.40 6.89 -3.23
C ALA A 80 -4.16 6.39 -4.66
N LEU A 81 -5.18 6.48 -5.51
CA LEU A 81 -5.09 6.15 -6.93
C LEU A 81 -4.14 7.10 -7.69
N GLU A 82 -4.17 8.39 -7.40
CA GLU A 82 -3.23 9.37 -7.99
C GLU A 82 -1.78 9.04 -7.59
N THR A 83 -1.56 8.78 -6.30
CA THR A 83 -0.24 8.45 -5.76
C THR A 83 0.30 7.14 -6.35
N TYR A 84 -0.54 6.11 -6.47
CA TYR A 84 -0.21 4.85 -7.12
C TYR A 84 0.22 5.06 -8.59
N ARG A 85 -0.52 5.88 -9.35
CA ARG A 85 -0.18 6.19 -10.74
C ARG A 85 1.17 6.88 -10.88
N ASP A 86 1.53 7.74 -9.94
CA ASP A 86 2.84 8.39 -9.91
C ASP A 86 3.97 7.38 -9.65
N LEU A 87 3.79 6.48 -8.68
CA LEU A 87 4.77 5.41 -8.41
C LEU A 87 4.93 4.47 -9.60
N MET A 88 3.84 4.11 -10.28
CA MET A 88 3.87 3.28 -11.49
C MET A 88 4.64 3.94 -12.64
N LYS A 89 4.48 5.25 -12.84
CA LYS A 89 5.27 5.99 -13.84
C LYS A 89 6.76 5.96 -13.51
N LYS A 90 7.13 6.15 -12.24
CA LYS A 90 8.52 6.07 -11.78
C LYS A 90 9.08 4.66 -11.99
N SER A 91 8.37 3.62 -11.57
CA SER A 91 8.80 2.22 -11.73
C SER A 91 9.08 1.86 -13.20
N ARG A 92 8.22 2.30 -14.13
CA ARG A 92 8.42 2.08 -15.58
C ARG A 92 9.58 2.86 -16.19
N ALA A 93 10.04 3.93 -15.55
CA ALA A 93 11.15 4.74 -16.07
C ALA A 93 12.53 4.12 -15.77
N ILE A 94 12.60 3.12 -14.90
CA ILE A 94 13.84 2.49 -14.42
C ILE A 94 14.00 1.06 -14.97
N ALA A 95 12.95 0.51 -15.61
CA ALA A 95 12.93 -0.78 -16.29
C ALA A 95 13.36 -0.67 -17.75
#